data_AF-A0A1T4R0K1-F1
#
_entry.id   AF-A0A1T4R0K1-F1
#
_cell.length_a   1.000
_cell.length_b   1.000
_cell.length_c   1.000
_cell.angle_alpha   90.00
_cell.angle_beta   90.00
_cell.angle_gamma   90.00
#
_symmetry.space_group_name_H-M   'P 1'
#
loop_
_entity.id
_entity.type
_entity.pdbx_description
1 polymer ?
#
loop_
_entity_poly.entity_id
_entity_poly.type
_entity_poly.pdbx_seq_one_letter_code
_entity_poly.pdbx_strand_id
1 'polypeptide(L)'
;MRKKIKVSIAKLVKEILEEDMKYFNYTRERICNLIIQELGYEKPLSLLQEKMSDQEKVLITFNLYEKNTGYFNDMLRESGEETERDFLRKIFSTYINFQPLIREKIIRKDIFCELDKARKRNKMIKISHNNQILTVKPLGLERDNETGYNYLRGLLNNQEYLYRIRDIESLKVKY
;
A
#
# COMPACT_ATOMS: atom_id res chain seq x y z
N MET A 1 3.36 16.26 18.52
CA MET A 1 3.74 16.98 17.28
C MET A 1 4.09 15.95 16.21
N ARG A 2 3.62 16.12 14.96
CA ARG A 2 3.96 15.19 13.87
C ARG A 2 5.44 15.33 13.49
N LYS A 3 6.15 14.21 13.36
CA LYS A 3 7.57 14.21 13.00
C LYS A 3 7.75 14.48 11.51
N LYS A 4 8.58 15.47 11.16
CA LYS A 4 8.96 15.76 9.77
C LYS A 4 10.13 14.87 9.36
N ILE A 5 9.98 14.14 8.28
CA ILE A 5 10.99 13.25 7.71
C ILE A 5 11.64 13.91 6.50
N LYS A 6 12.97 13.84 6.44
CA LYS A 6 13.78 14.18 5.27
C LYS A 6 14.70 13.01 4.99
N VAL A 7 14.49 12.34 3.86
CA VAL A 7 15.26 11.13 3.50
C VAL A 7 15.68 11.20 2.04
N SER A 8 16.93 10.84 1.79
CA SER A 8 17.49 10.72 0.45
C SER A 8 17.31 9.29 -0.03
N ILE A 9 16.57 9.07 -1.10
CA ILE A 9 16.25 7.75 -1.67
C ILE A 9 16.72 7.66 -3.12
N ALA A 10 16.86 6.45 -3.67
CA ALA A 10 17.17 6.30 -5.09
C ALA A 10 16.05 6.88 -5.97
N LYS A 11 16.41 7.42 -7.13
CA LYS A 11 15.47 8.04 -8.07
C LYS A 11 14.36 7.09 -8.52
N LEU A 12 14.70 5.83 -8.81
CA LEU A 12 13.71 4.79 -9.13
C LEU A 12 12.66 4.61 -8.03
N VAL A 13 13.07 4.70 -6.76
CA VAL A 13 12.13 4.62 -5.62
C VAL A 13 11.16 5.79 -5.68
N LYS A 14 11.64 7.01 -5.92
CA LYS A 14 10.78 8.19 -6.06
C LYS A 14 9.82 8.05 -7.24
N GLU A 15 10.29 7.56 -8.39
CA GLU A 15 9.47 7.41 -9.60
C GLU A 15 8.30 6.44 -9.36
N ILE A 16 8.56 5.26 -8.80
CA ILE A 16 7.51 4.28 -8.49
C ILE A 16 6.55 4.82 -7.41
N LEU A 17 7.04 5.52 -6.39
CA LEU A 17 6.17 6.18 -5.43
C LEU A 17 5.27 7.22 -6.10
N GLU A 18 5.78 7.99 -7.07
CA GLU A 18 5.03 8.99 -7.81
C GLU A 18 4.01 8.37 -8.80
N GLU A 19 4.32 7.22 -9.38
CA GLU A 19 3.37 6.41 -10.17
C GLU A 19 2.20 5.97 -9.29
N ASP A 20 2.49 5.38 -8.13
CA ASP A 20 1.46 4.91 -7.20
C ASP A 20 0.64 6.10 -6.65
N MET A 21 1.29 7.24 -6.34
CA MET A 21 0.60 8.47 -5.97
C MET A 21 -0.40 8.92 -7.04
N LYS A 22 0.00 8.91 -8.32
CA LYS A 22 -0.89 9.25 -9.44
C LYS A 22 -2.02 8.23 -9.60
N TYR A 23 -1.70 6.94 -9.53
CA TYR A 23 -2.67 5.86 -9.70
C TYR A 23 -3.78 5.87 -8.65
N PHE A 24 -3.42 6.10 -7.38
CA PHE A 24 -4.36 6.16 -6.26
C PHE A 24 -4.92 7.56 -5.98
N ASN A 25 -4.43 8.59 -6.67
CA ASN A 25 -4.71 10.00 -6.37
C ASN A 25 -4.39 10.37 -4.91
N TYR A 26 -3.26 9.89 -4.39
CA TYR A 26 -2.83 10.10 -3.01
C TYR A 26 -1.65 11.07 -2.93
N THR A 27 -1.59 11.81 -1.83
CA THR A 27 -0.43 12.65 -1.53
C THR A 27 0.77 11.78 -1.15
N ARG A 28 1.98 12.33 -1.33
CA ARG A 28 3.22 11.71 -0.87
C ARG A 28 3.15 11.35 0.62
N GLU A 29 2.62 12.27 1.43
CA GLU A 29 2.45 12.06 2.86
C GLU A 29 1.61 10.81 3.16
N ARG A 30 0.50 10.63 2.44
CA ARG A 30 -0.37 9.47 2.61
C ARG A 30 0.31 8.16 2.20
N ILE A 31 0.89 8.11 1.01
CA ILE A 31 1.57 6.91 0.50
C ILE A 31 2.71 6.49 1.42
N CYS A 32 3.62 7.42 1.77
CA CYS A 32 4.76 7.09 2.64
C CYS A 32 4.29 6.59 4.02
N ASN A 33 3.25 7.19 4.60
CA ASN A 33 2.73 6.73 5.89
C ASN A 33 2.07 5.36 5.83
N LEU A 34 1.31 5.06 4.77
CA LEU A 34 0.73 3.72 4.58
C LEU A 34 1.82 2.66 4.46
N ILE A 35 2.85 2.93 3.65
CA ILE A 35 3.96 2.00 3.48
C ILE A 35 4.71 1.77 4.80
N ILE A 36 5.06 2.84 5.52
CA ILE A 36 5.76 2.73 6.81
C ILE A 36 4.92 1.98 7.84
N GLN A 37 3.61 2.26 7.90
CA GLN A 37 2.72 1.58 8.84
C GLN A 37 2.69 0.08 8.61
N GLU A 38 2.73 -0.34 7.34
CA GLU A 38 2.57 -1.74 6.96
C GLU A 38 3.88 -2.52 6.93
N LEU A 39 4.99 -1.89 6.57
CA LEU A 39 6.29 -2.54 6.47
C LEU A 39 7.23 -2.22 7.64
N GLY A 40 6.85 -1.31 8.54
CA GLY A 40 7.72 -0.81 9.60
C GLY A 40 8.21 -1.87 10.59
N TYR A 41 7.45 -2.96 10.76
CA TYR A 41 7.82 -4.10 11.61
C TYR A 41 8.16 -5.37 10.82
N GLU A 42 8.06 -5.32 9.49
CA GLU A 42 8.42 -6.44 8.64
C GLU A 42 9.95 -6.52 8.53
N LYS A 43 10.51 -7.73 8.45
CA LYS A 43 11.94 -7.92 8.17
C LYS A 43 12.17 -7.71 6.67
N PRO A 44 12.64 -6.53 6.23
CA PRO A 44 12.69 -6.23 4.81
C PRO A 44 13.91 -6.89 4.15
N LEU A 45 13.83 -7.15 2.84
CA LEU A 45 14.92 -7.75 2.07
C LEU A 45 16.09 -6.76 1.93
N SER A 46 17.20 -7.00 2.66
CA SER A 46 18.37 -6.10 2.69
C SER A 46 19.10 -5.99 1.36
N LEU A 47 19.12 -7.07 0.55
CA LEU A 47 19.89 -7.19 -0.69
C LEU A 47 19.62 -6.10 -1.74
N LEU A 48 18.44 -5.47 -1.72
CA LEU A 48 18.06 -4.49 -2.74
C LEU A 48 18.59 -3.09 -2.46
N GLN A 49 18.67 -2.70 -1.18
CA GLN A 49 19.24 -1.42 -0.81
C GLN A 49 20.71 -1.34 -1.27
N GLU A 50 21.45 -2.43 -1.14
CA GLU A 50 22.83 -2.55 -1.62
C GLU A 50 22.92 -2.42 -3.14
N LYS A 51 22.02 -3.09 -3.88
CA LYS A 51 21.99 -3.03 -5.36
C LYS A 51 21.55 -1.69 -5.94
N MET A 52 20.96 -0.82 -5.13
CA MET A 52 20.57 0.54 -5.54
C MET A 52 21.54 1.61 -5.02
N SER A 53 22.68 1.21 -4.44
CA SER A 53 23.61 2.14 -3.78
C SER A 53 24.28 3.12 -4.75
N ASP A 54 24.46 2.72 -6.01
CA ASP A 54 25.06 3.44 -7.14
C ASP A 54 24.08 4.38 -7.86
N GLN A 55 22.78 4.26 -7.59
CA GLN A 55 21.74 5.06 -8.23
C GLN A 55 21.76 6.52 -7.77
N GLU A 56 21.32 7.42 -8.66
CA GLU A 56 21.09 8.83 -8.35
C GLU A 56 20.16 8.95 -7.13
N LYS A 57 20.58 9.72 -6.11
CA LYS A 57 19.81 9.89 -4.88
C LYS A 57 19.10 11.24 -4.87
N VAL A 58 17.81 11.21 -4.58
CA VAL A 58 16.92 12.37 -4.53
C VAL A 58 16.35 12.55 -3.13
N LEU A 59 16.22 13.79 -2.68
CA LEU A 59 15.66 14.10 -1.37
C LEU A 59 14.12 14.14 -1.44
N ILE A 60 13.46 13.40 -0.56
CA ILE A 60 12.01 13.54 -0.33
C ILE A 60 11.74 14.04 1.09
N THR A 61 10.62 14.74 1.26
CA THR A 61 10.18 15.29 2.55
C THR A 61 8.68 15.07 2.72
N PHE A 62 8.28 14.66 3.91
CA PHE A 62 6.87 14.44 4.32
C PHE A 62 6.76 14.47 5.86
N ASN A 63 5.54 14.54 6.40
CA ASN A 63 5.34 14.39 7.84
C ASN A 63 4.76 13.00 8.15
N LEU A 64 5.20 12.39 9.25
CA LEU A 64 4.55 11.20 9.77
C LEU A 64 3.17 11.55 10.32
N TYR A 65 2.22 10.65 10.11
CA TYR A 65 0.98 10.65 10.84
C TYR A 65 1.25 10.45 12.33
N GLU A 66 0.31 10.87 13.17
CA GLU A 66 0.47 10.83 14.62
C GLU A 66 0.73 9.40 15.12
N LYS A 67 -0.02 8.42 14.61
CA LYS A 67 0.20 7.00 14.87
C LYS A 67 1.62 6.56 14.53
N ASN A 68 2.08 6.83 13.31
CA ASN A 68 3.42 6.46 12.88
C ASN A 68 4.50 7.21 13.67
N THR A 69 4.26 8.46 14.04
CA THR A 69 5.17 9.23 14.89
C THR A 69 5.37 8.55 16.24
N GLY A 70 4.28 8.03 16.85
CA GLY A 70 4.34 7.33 18.14
C GLY A 70 5.12 6.03 18.10
N TYR A 71 5.03 5.27 17.00
CA TYR A 71 5.66 3.95 16.87
C TYR A 71 7.01 3.96 16.14
N PHE A 72 7.44 5.10 15.58
CA PHE A 72 8.59 5.15 14.67
C PHE A 72 9.89 4.64 15.30
N ASN A 73 10.15 5.01 16.55
CA ASN A 73 11.38 4.62 17.23
C ASN A 73 11.38 3.11 17.57
N ASP A 74 10.21 2.54 17.89
CA ASP A 74 10.09 1.10 18.09
C ASP A 74 10.31 0.35 16.78
N MET A 75 9.69 0.81 15.69
CA MET A 75 9.92 0.24 14.36
C MET A 75 11.40 0.27 13.96
N LEU A 76 12.08 1.41 14.19
CA LEU A 76 13.52 1.53 13.94
C LEU A 76 14.32 0.52 14.78
N ARG A 77 14.06 0.43 16.08
CA ARG A 77 14.76 -0.51 16.97
C ARG A 77 14.58 -1.96 16.52
N GLU A 78 13.37 -2.37 16.20
CA GLU A 78 13.06 -3.74 15.76
C GLU A 78 13.66 -4.05 14.37
N SER A 79 13.87 -3.03 13.53
CA SER A 79 14.46 -3.22 12.20
C SER A 79 15.94 -3.63 12.23
N GLY A 80 16.64 -3.33 13.34
CA GLY A 80 18.08 -3.54 13.48
C GLY A 80 18.95 -2.51 12.73
N GLU A 81 18.35 -1.50 12.10
CA GLU A 81 19.08 -0.46 11.39
C GLU A 81 19.59 0.63 12.35
N GLU A 82 20.80 1.14 12.09
CA GLU A 82 21.44 2.14 12.95
C GLU A 82 20.84 3.54 12.82
N THR A 83 20.30 3.86 11.63
CA THR A 83 19.82 5.22 11.32
C THR A 83 18.40 5.21 10.75
N GLU A 84 17.63 6.25 11.06
CA GLU A 84 16.29 6.48 10.48
C GLU A 84 16.32 6.51 8.94
N ARG A 85 17.42 7.00 8.38
CA ARG A 85 17.62 7.11 6.94
C ARG A 85 17.71 5.73 6.30
N ASP A 86 18.50 4.84 6.88
CA ASP A 86 18.72 3.51 6.32
C ASP A 86 17.50 2.63 6.52
N PHE A 87 16.84 2.72 7.68
CA PHE A 87 15.52 2.15 7.92
C PHE A 87 14.48 2.54 6.86
N LEU A 88 14.33 3.85 6.60
CA LEU A 88 13.37 4.32 5.60
C LEU A 88 13.73 3.92 4.17
N ARG A 89 15.02 3.96 3.82
CA ARG A 89 15.50 3.47 2.51
C ARG A 89 15.15 2.01 2.33
N LYS A 90 15.43 1.18 3.34
CA LYS A 90 15.13 -0.24 3.33
C LYS A 90 13.64 -0.52 3.14
N ILE A 91 12.77 0.20 3.86
CA ILE A 91 11.32 0.12 3.69
C ILE A 91 10.90 0.46 2.27
N PHE A 92 11.32 1.61 1.75
CA PHE A 92 10.86 2.06 0.43
C PHE A 92 11.46 1.21 -0.70
N SER A 93 12.70 0.78 -0.59
CA SER A 93 13.31 -0.18 -1.53
C SER A 93 12.60 -1.53 -1.52
N THR A 94 12.19 -2.01 -0.34
CA THR A 94 11.38 -3.25 -0.24
C THR A 94 10.02 -3.06 -0.90
N TYR A 95 9.36 -1.93 -0.65
CA TYR A 95 8.06 -1.61 -1.23
C TYR A 95 8.07 -1.65 -2.76
N ILE A 96 9.04 -0.98 -3.40
CA ILE A 96 9.08 -0.90 -4.87
C ILE A 96 9.42 -2.23 -5.55
N ASN A 97 9.98 -3.18 -4.80
CA ASN A 97 10.28 -4.52 -5.32
C ASN A 97 9.02 -5.38 -5.49
N PHE A 98 7.93 -4.99 -4.83
CA PHE A 98 6.65 -5.66 -5.03
C PHE A 98 6.03 -5.27 -6.37
N GLN A 99 5.43 -6.26 -7.04
CA GLN A 99 4.58 -6.01 -8.20
C GLN A 99 3.40 -5.09 -7.84
N PRO A 100 2.84 -4.32 -8.79
CA PRO A 100 1.77 -3.36 -8.50
C PRO A 100 0.59 -3.95 -7.71
N LEU A 101 0.16 -5.18 -8.05
CA LEU A 101 -0.90 -5.88 -7.32
C LEU A 101 -0.60 -6.12 -5.83
N ILE A 102 0.67 -6.29 -5.45
CA ILE A 102 1.09 -6.47 -4.06
C ILE A 102 1.23 -5.11 -3.37
N ARG A 103 1.76 -4.10 -4.08
CA ARG A 103 1.82 -2.72 -3.58
C ARG A 103 0.44 -2.17 -3.25
N GLU A 104 -0.56 -2.45 -4.08
CA GLU A 104 -1.96 -2.08 -3.78
C GLU A 104 -2.50 -2.77 -2.52
N LYS A 105 -2.07 -4.00 -2.21
CA LYS A 105 -2.46 -4.66 -0.95
C LYS A 105 -1.91 -3.96 0.29
N ILE A 106 -0.71 -3.37 0.15
CA ILE A 106 -0.09 -2.56 1.20
C ILE A 106 -0.85 -1.24 1.33
N ILE A 107 -1.08 -0.53 0.23
CA ILE A 107 -1.74 0.78 0.21
C ILE A 107 -3.22 0.72 0.59
N ARG A 108 -3.93 -0.34 0.18
CA ARG A 108 -5.37 -0.56 0.41
C ARG A 108 -5.63 -1.71 1.38
N LYS A 109 -4.79 -1.87 2.39
CA LYS A 109 -4.92 -2.95 3.39
C LYS A 109 -6.31 -3.01 4.01
N ASP A 110 -6.94 -1.87 4.25
CA ASP A 110 -8.31 -1.76 4.75
C ASP A 110 -9.29 -2.58 3.90
N ILE A 111 -9.24 -2.44 2.57
CA ILE A 111 -10.08 -3.18 1.63
C ILE A 111 -9.73 -4.67 1.62
N PHE A 112 -8.43 -5.01 1.50
CA PHE A 112 -8.01 -6.40 1.40
C PHE A 112 -8.27 -7.19 2.68
N CYS A 113 -8.10 -6.59 3.86
CA CYS A 113 -8.47 -7.23 5.12
C CYS A 113 -9.96 -7.58 5.18
N GLU A 114 -10.84 -6.70 4.70
CA GLU A 114 -12.28 -6.98 4.66
C GLU A 114 -12.64 -8.02 3.59
N LEU A 115 -11.98 -8.00 2.42
CA LEU A 115 -12.10 -9.05 1.40
C LEU A 115 -11.68 -10.43 1.92
N ASP A 116 -10.56 -10.51 2.64
CA ASP A 116 -10.09 -11.76 3.23
C ASP A 116 -11.06 -12.29 4.29
N LYS A 117 -11.64 -11.41 5.12
CA LYS A 117 -12.70 -11.78 6.06
C LYS A 117 -13.94 -12.31 5.35
N ALA A 118 -14.38 -11.64 4.28
CA ALA A 118 -15.54 -12.07 3.49
C ALA A 118 -15.30 -13.43 2.85
N ARG A 119 -14.12 -13.65 2.24
CA ARG A 119 -13.74 -14.90 1.59
C ARG A 119 -13.69 -16.06 2.58
N LYS A 120 -13.02 -15.87 3.73
CA LYS A 120 -12.93 -16.90 4.79
C LYS A 120 -14.30 -17.31 5.34
N ARG A 121 -15.28 -16.41 5.33
CA ARG A 121 -16.64 -16.65 5.85
C ARG A 121 -17.66 -16.95 4.75
N ASN A 122 -17.25 -16.97 3.48
CA ASN A 122 -18.13 -17.07 2.32
C ASN A 122 -19.32 -16.08 2.36
N LYS A 123 -19.04 -14.82 2.75
CA LYS A 123 -20.05 -13.76 2.93
C LYS A 123 -20.06 -12.78 1.77
N MET A 124 -21.23 -12.17 1.52
CA MET A 124 -21.37 -11.02 0.63
C MET A 124 -20.64 -9.81 1.23
N ILE A 125 -20.25 -8.88 0.35
CA ILE A 125 -19.65 -7.59 0.72
C ILE A 125 -20.56 -6.45 0.27
N LYS A 126 -20.53 -5.36 1.02
CA LYS A 126 -21.03 -4.06 0.56
C LYS A 126 -19.85 -3.22 0.12
N ILE A 127 -19.87 -2.74 -1.12
CA ILE A 127 -18.86 -1.83 -1.65
C ILE A 127 -19.49 -0.47 -1.92
N SER A 128 -18.79 0.61 -1.56
CA SER A 128 -19.08 1.96 -2.03
C SER A 128 -18.26 2.22 -3.29
N HIS A 129 -18.94 2.46 -4.40
CA HIS A 129 -18.33 2.67 -5.70
C HIS A 129 -19.18 3.66 -6.50
N ASN A 130 -18.57 4.74 -7.00
CA ASN A 130 -19.26 5.81 -7.74
C ASN A 130 -20.50 6.35 -6.99
N ASN A 131 -20.35 6.66 -5.69
CA ASN A 131 -21.44 7.11 -4.81
C ASN A 131 -22.63 6.14 -4.68
N GLN A 132 -22.46 4.86 -5.04
CA GLN A 132 -23.48 3.83 -4.89
C GLN A 132 -22.99 2.73 -3.95
N ILE A 133 -23.92 2.15 -3.19
CA ILE A 133 -23.66 0.99 -2.34
C ILE A 133 -24.16 -0.26 -3.05
N LEU A 134 -23.23 -1.11 -3.48
CA LEU A 134 -23.53 -2.38 -4.15
C LEU A 134 -23.33 -3.54 -3.18
N THR A 135 -24.21 -4.55 -3.23
CA THR A 135 -24.02 -5.81 -2.51
C THR A 135 -23.53 -6.88 -3.47
N VAL A 136 -22.28 -7.29 -3.32
CA VAL A 136 -21.57 -8.12 -4.30
C VAL A 136 -21.09 -9.41 -3.63
N LYS A 137 -21.13 -10.54 -4.34
CA LYS A 137 -20.44 -11.76 -3.91
C LYS A 137 -19.01 -11.72 -4.43
N PRO A 138 -17.98 -11.70 -3.57
CA PRO A 138 -16.60 -11.70 -4.06
C PRO A 138 -16.28 -13.08 -4.66
N LEU A 139 -15.81 -13.10 -5.91
CA LEU A 139 -15.43 -14.33 -6.62
C LEU A 139 -13.91 -14.52 -6.65
N GLY A 140 -13.14 -13.42 -6.65
CA GLY A 140 -11.69 -13.47 -6.66
C GLY A 140 -11.06 -12.12 -6.99
N LEU A 141 -9.74 -12.12 -7.13
CA LEU A 141 -8.97 -10.99 -7.63
C LEU A 141 -8.42 -11.34 -9.00
N GLU A 142 -8.47 -10.38 -9.91
CA GLU A 142 -7.86 -10.48 -11.23
C GLU A 142 -6.84 -9.37 -11.42
N ARG A 143 -5.79 -9.63 -12.18
CA ARG A 143 -4.75 -8.65 -12.46
C ARG A 143 -5.16 -7.84 -13.69
N ASP A 144 -5.06 -6.53 -13.58
CA ASP A 144 -5.13 -5.62 -14.72
C ASP A 144 -3.92 -5.82 -15.63
N ASN A 145 -4.15 -6.16 -16.91
CA ASN A 145 -3.08 -6.40 -17.87
C ASN A 145 -2.35 -5.11 -18.31
N GLU A 146 -3.00 -3.95 -18.21
CA GLU A 146 -2.41 -2.66 -18.57
C GLU A 146 -1.62 -2.08 -17.40
N THR A 147 -2.23 -2.04 -16.21
CA THR A 147 -1.65 -1.33 -15.05
C THR A 147 -0.96 -2.26 -14.05
N GLY A 148 -1.24 -3.56 -14.10
CA GLY A 148 -0.69 -4.57 -13.18
C GLY A 148 -1.35 -4.62 -11.79
N TYR A 149 -2.34 -3.76 -11.52
CA TYR A 149 -3.08 -3.67 -10.25
C TYR A 149 -4.25 -4.65 -10.18
N ASN A 150 -5.03 -4.66 -9.09
CA ASN A 150 -6.10 -5.62 -8.88
C ASN A 150 -7.48 -5.08 -9.31
N TYR A 151 -8.23 -5.94 -9.99
CA TYR A 151 -9.68 -5.92 -9.99
C TYR A 151 -10.23 -6.88 -8.95
N LEU A 152 -11.32 -6.48 -8.30
CA LEU A 152 -12.22 -7.39 -7.62
C LEU A 152 -13.21 -7.96 -8.64
N ARG A 153 -13.16 -9.27 -8.88
CA ARG A 153 -14.22 -9.96 -9.59
C ARG A 153 -15.35 -10.28 -8.63
N GLY A 154 -16.55 -9.80 -8.96
CA GLY A 154 -17.71 -9.92 -8.09
C GLY A 154 -19.00 -10.24 -8.84
N LEU A 155 -19.88 -11.00 -8.21
CA LEU A 155 -21.21 -11.30 -8.72
C LEU A 155 -22.23 -10.29 -8.15
N LEU A 156 -22.93 -9.59 -9.03
CA LEU A 156 -24.06 -8.70 -8.71
C LEU A 156 -25.24 -9.11 -9.60
N ASN A 157 -26.41 -9.41 -9.02
CA ASN A 157 -27.61 -9.81 -9.77
C ASN A 157 -27.37 -10.94 -10.79
N ASN A 158 -26.60 -11.98 -10.40
CA ASN A 158 -26.20 -13.11 -11.24
C ASN A 158 -25.35 -12.77 -12.48
N GLN A 159 -24.79 -11.55 -12.53
CA GLN A 159 -23.82 -11.15 -13.55
C GLN A 159 -22.47 -10.85 -12.90
N GLU A 160 -21.39 -11.22 -13.59
CA GLU A 160 -20.02 -10.97 -13.13
C GLU A 160 -19.56 -9.58 -13.58
N TYR A 161 -18.93 -8.85 -12.66
CA TYR A 161 -18.35 -7.56 -12.90
C TYR A 161 -16.92 -7.49 -12.34
N LEU A 162 -16.10 -6.66 -12.97
CA LEU A 162 -14.77 -6.31 -12.49
C LEU A 162 -14.80 -4.89 -11.92
N TYR A 163 -14.45 -4.75 -10.64
CA TYR A 163 -14.34 -3.47 -9.97
C TYR A 163 -12.87 -3.17 -9.69
N ARG A 164 -12.31 -2.06 -10.19
CA ARG A 164 -10.94 -1.66 -9.83
C ARG A 164 -10.87 -1.44 -8.34
N ILE A 165 -9.90 -2.05 -7.66
CA ILE A 165 -9.78 -1.89 -6.21
C ILE A 165 -9.57 -0.42 -5.82
N ARG A 166 -8.77 0.33 -6.60
CA ARG A 166 -8.57 1.77 -6.36
C ARG A 166 -9.87 2.60 -6.39
N ASP A 167 -10.87 2.18 -7.16
CA ASP A 167 -12.13 2.92 -7.35
C ASP A 167 -13.18 2.52 -6.28
N ILE A 168 -12.91 1.48 -5.47
CA ILE A 168 -13.73 1.14 -4.30
C ILE A 168 -13.35 2.09 -3.17
N GLU A 169 -14.28 2.93 -2.75
CA GLU A 169 -14.07 3.93 -1.69
C GLU A 169 -14.04 3.28 -0.30
N SER A 170 -14.94 2.31 -0.06
CA SER A 170 -15.01 1.55 1.17
C SER A 170 -15.63 0.17 0.94
N LEU A 171 -15.28 -0.78 1.82
CA LEU A 171 -15.79 -2.15 1.78
C LEU A 171 -16.12 -2.64 3.19
N LYS A 172 -17.25 -3.34 3.34
CA LYS A 172 -17.64 -4.01 4.59
C LYS A 172 -18.23 -5.38 4.32
N VAL A 173 -17.90 -6.34 5.18
CA VAL A 173 -18.56 -7.66 5.19
C VAL A 173 -20.03 -7.50 5.61
N LYS A 174 -20.95 -8.12 4.86
CA LYS A 174 -22.35 -8.23 5.26
C LYS A 174 -22.47 -9.38 6.27
N TYR A 175 -22.77 -9.04 7.53
CA TYR A 175 -22.97 -10.02 8.60
C TYR A 175 -24.24 -10.84 8.38
#